data_AF-X6HP49-F1
#
_entry.id   AF-X6HP49-F1
#
_cell.length_a   1.000
_cell.length_b   1.000
_cell.length_c   1.000
_cell.angle_alpha   90.00
_cell.angle_beta   90.00
_cell.angle_gamma   90.00
#
_symmetry.space_group_name_H-M   'P 1'
#
loop_
_entity.id
_entity.type
_entity.pdbx_description
1 polymer ?
#
loop_
_entity_poly.entity_id
_entity_poly.type
_entity_poly.pdbx_seq_one_letter_code
_entity_poly.pdbx_strand_id
1 'polypeptide(L)' 'MTCIERKNRYLKRKSKGLAVLDVEVDLTELTDSLVEAGYLAEWDSHDRSKIEQALSRALVDLTKVTRSKLRKLVEV' A
#
# COMPACT_ATOMS: atom_id res chain seq x y z
N MET A 1 -2.09 1.48 22.30
CA MET A 1 -3.20 0.82 21.59
C MET A 1 -3.65 -0.40 22.38
N THR A 2 -4.86 -0.37 22.92
CA THR A 2 -5.40 -1.43 23.80
C THR A 2 -5.90 -2.63 23.01
N CYS A 3 -6.12 -3.78 23.68
CA CYS A 3 -6.63 -5.00 23.05
C CYS A 3 -8.02 -4.80 22.43
N ILE A 4 -8.85 -3.96 23.06
CA ILE A 4 -10.21 -3.62 22.61
C ILE A 4 -10.16 -2.80 21.32
N GLU A 5 -9.26 -1.82 21.24
CA GLU A 5 -9.05 -1.01 20.03
C GLU A 5 -8.58 -1.85 18.84
N ARG A 6 -7.72 -2.85 19.10
CA ARG A 6 -7.26 -3.82 18.09
C ARG A 6 -8.42 -4.65 17.55
N LYS A 7 -9.27 -5.20 18.42
CA LYS A 7 -10.45 -6.00 18.05
C LYS A 7 -11.46 -5.17 17.25
N ASN A 8 -11.77 -3.96 17.69
CA ASN A 8 -12.71 -3.07 16.99
C ASN A 8 -12.19 -2.68 15.60
N ARG A 9 -10.88 -2.45 15.47
CA ARG A 9 -10.24 -2.18 14.18
C ARG A 9 -10.31 -3.38 13.23
N TYR A 10 -10.07 -4.59 13.74
CA TYR A 10 -10.20 -5.83 12.97
C TYR A 10 -11.64 -6.03 12.46
N LEU A 11 -12.64 -5.93 13.34
CA LEU A 11 -14.05 -6.11 12.98
C LEU A 11 -14.52 -5.08 11.94
N LYS A 12 -14.11 -3.82 12.10
CA LYS A 12 -14.41 -2.74 11.15
C LYS A 12 -13.76 -2.92 9.77
N ARG A 13 -12.59 -3.59 9.71
CA ARG A 13 -11.93 -3.95 8.45
C ARG A 13 -12.64 -5.14 7.79
N LYS A 14 -12.95 -6.17 8.58
CA LYS A 14 -13.68 -7.36 8.13
C LYS A 14 -15.05 -7.01 7.54
N SER A 15 -15.82 -6.12 8.17
CA SER A 15 -17.12 -5.68 7.65
C SER A 15 -17.04 -4.87 6.35
N LYS A 16 -15.85 -4.37 6.00
CA LYS A 16 -15.57 -3.66 4.73
C LYS A 16 -14.90 -4.54 3.68
N GLY A 17 -14.74 -5.84 3.95
CA GLY A 17 -14.00 -6.76 3.06
C GLY A 17 -12.49 -6.49 2.99
N LEU A 18 -11.93 -5.74 3.95
CA LEU A 18 -10.51 -5.39 3.96
C LEU A 18 -9.73 -6.47 4.72
N ALA A 19 -8.97 -7.30 4.00
CA ALA A 19 -7.95 -8.17 4.58
C ALA A 19 -6.62 -7.41 4.66
N VAL A 20 -5.89 -7.60 5.77
CA VAL A 20 -4.49 -7.15 5.88
C VAL A 20 -3.64 -8.38 5.58
N LEU A 21 -2.91 -8.33 4.47
CA LEU A 21 -1.90 -9.31 4.10
C LEU A 21 -0.55 -8.76 4.52
N ASP A 22 0.17 -9.51 5.37
CA ASP A 22 1.58 -9.24 5.59
C ASP A 22 2.34 -9.88 4.43
N VAL A 23 2.96 -9.04 3.61
CA VAL A 23 3.76 -9.46 2.45
C VAL A 23 5.20 -9.12 2.75
N GLU A 24 6.06 -10.12 2.78
CA GLU A 24 7.51 -9.91 2.78
C GLU A 24 7.95 -9.61 1.35
N VAL A 25 8.73 -8.54 1.18
CA VAL A 25 9.19 -8.08 -0.13
C VAL A 25 10.69 -7.84 -0.06
N ASP A 26 11.41 -8.21 -1.12
CA ASP A 26 12.81 -7.81 -1.28
C ASP A 26 12.89 -6.29 -1.44
N LEU A 27 13.62 -5.64 -0.53
CA LEU A 27 13.75 -4.19 -0.52
C LEU A 27 14.56 -3.67 -1.71
N THR A 28 15.46 -4.46 -2.27
CA THR A 28 16.34 -4.04 -3.37
C THR A 28 15.53 -3.88 -4.65
N GLU A 29 14.86 -4.96 -5.06
CA GLU A 29 13.99 -4.95 -6.26
C GLU A 29 12.83 -3.95 -6.12
N LEU A 30 12.30 -3.81 -4.90
CA LEU A 30 11.26 -2.83 -4.61
C LEU A 30 11.76 -1.39 -4.78
N THR A 31 12.96 -1.11 -4.30
CA THR A 31 13.56 0.22 -4.40
C THR A 31 13.82 0.58 -5.86
N ASP A 32 14.38 -0.35 -6.63
CA ASP A 32 14.62 -0.16 -8.07
C ASP A 32 13.29 0.12 -8.80
N SER A 33 12.26 -0.69 -8.52
CA SER A 33 10.92 -0.50 -9.10
C SER A 33 10.29 0.85 -8.73
N LEU A 34 10.52 1.34 -7.50
CA LEU A 34 10.02 2.65 -7.05
C LEU A 34 10.76 3.82 -7.70
N VAL A 35 12.06 3.65 -7.98
CA VAL A 35 12.86 4.64 -8.72
C VAL A 35 12.44 4.69 -10.19
N GLU A 36 12.31 3.54 -10.85
CA GLU A 36 11.85 3.44 -12.25
C GLU A 36 10.46 4.04 -12.44
N ALA A 37 9.55 3.80 -11.49
CA ALA A 37 8.20 4.35 -11.51
C ALA A 37 8.15 5.84 -11.09
N GLY A 38 9.27 6.44 -10.70
CA GLY A 38 9.37 7.86 -10.33
C GLY A 38 8.79 8.21 -8.96
N TYR A 39 8.52 7.23 -8.10
CA TYR A 39 8.04 7.45 -6.73
C TYR A 39 9.17 7.75 -5.74
N LEU A 40 10.39 7.33 -6.04
CA LEU A 40 11.58 7.54 -5.22
C LEU A 40 12.70 8.14 -6.08
N ALA A 41 13.44 9.10 -5.54
CA ALA A 41 14.66 9.59 -6.19
C ALA A 41 15.79 8.58 -5.98
N GLU A 42 16.64 8.38 -6.98
CA GLU A 42 17.76 7.41 -6.91
C GLU A 42 18.71 7.68 -5.72
N TRP A 43 18.88 8.95 -5.36
CA TRP A 43 19.69 9.41 -4.22
C TRP A 43 19.09 9.04 -2.85
N ASP A 44 17.79 8.73 -2.83
CA ASP A 44 17.02 8.39 -1.64
C ASP A 44 16.82 6.88 -1.48
N SER A 45 17.41 6.06 -2.37
CA SER A 45 17.36 4.59 -2.38
C SER A 45 17.93 3.90 -1.13
N HIS A 46 18.70 4.62 -0.32
CA HIS A 46 19.33 4.07 0.89
C HIS A 46 18.54 4.39 2.17
N ASP A 47 17.56 5.30 2.10
CA ASP A 47 16.74 5.69 3.24
C ASP A 47 15.45 4.86 3.28
N ARG A 48 15.42 3.90 4.20
CA ARG A 48 14.26 3.02 4.44
C ARG A 48 12.97 3.79 4.69
N SER A 49 13.04 4.94 5.37
CA SER A 49 11.84 5.74 5.66
C SER A 49 11.25 6.34 4.39
N LYS A 50 12.11 6.73 3.44
CA LYS A 50 11.68 7.26 2.15
C LYS A 50 11.13 6.17 1.24
N ILE A 51 11.72 4.97 1.26
CA ILE A 51 11.18 3.80 0.56
C ILE A 51 9.77 3.48 1.07
N GLU A 52 9.55 3.44 2.38
CA GLU A 52 8.22 3.16 2.96
C GLU A 52 7.18 4.24 2.59
N GLN A 53 7.59 5.51 2.55
CA GLN A 53 6.74 6.60 2.09
C GLN A 53 6.41 6.51 0.60
N ALA A 54 7.40 6.20 -0.24
CA ALA A 54 7.23 6.01 -1.68
C ALA A 54 6.31 4.82 -1.97
N LEU A 55 6.51 3.69 -1.29
CA LEU A 55 5.65 2.53 -1.37
C LEU A 55 4.20 2.87 -0.97
N SER A 56 4.03 3.61 0.12
CA SER A 56 2.70 4.04 0.57
C SER A 56 2.01 4.91 -0.47
N ARG A 57 2.73 5.82 -1.14
CA ARG A 57 2.20 6.63 -2.24
C ARG A 57 1.83 5.77 -3.45
N ALA A 58 2.72 4.88 -3.88
CA ALA A 58 2.49 3.97 -4.99
C ALA A 58 1.25 3.09 -4.76
N LEU A 59 1.09 2.53 -3.56
CA LEU A 59 -0.09 1.74 -3.18
C LEU A 59 -1.38 2.59 -3.15
N VAL A 60 -1.32 3.83 -2.66
CA VAL A 60 -2.47 4.74 -2.68
C VAL A 60 -2.88 5.05 -4.11
N ASP A 61 -1.94 5.29 -5.01
CA ASP A 61 -2.26 5.57 -6.42
C ASP A 61 -2.76 4.33 -7.15
N LEU A 62 -2.17 3.15 -6.88
CA LEU A 62 -2.68 1.87 -7.38
C LEU A 62 -4.11 1.62 -6.90
N THR A 63 -4.41 1.90 -5.63
CA THR A 63 -5.74 1.71 -5.05
C THR A 63 -6.77 2.73 -5.53
N LYS A 64 -6.37 3.97 -5.86
CA LYS A 64 -7.24 4.93 -6.55
C LYS A 64 -7.61 4.44 -7.95
N VAL A 65 -6.63 3.94 -8.70
CA VAL A 65 -6.84 3.38 -10.04
C VAL A 65 -7.76 2.17 -9.98
N THR A 66 -7.53 1.23 -9.05
CA THR A 66 -8.39 0.06 -8.89
C THR A 66 -9.78 0.43 -8.41
N ARG A 67 -9.99 1.42 -7.53
CA ARG A 67 -11.37 1.84 -7.16
C ARG A 67 -12.16 2.37 -8.35
N SER A 68 -11.53 3.14 -9.23
CA SER A 68 -12.17 3.66 -10.45
C SER A 68 -12.47 2.56 -11.48
N LYS A 69 -11.54 1.61 -11.65
CA LYS A 69 -11.69 0.47 -12.58
C LYS A 69 -12.63 -0.61 -12.04
N LEU A 70 -12.59 -0.91 -10.75
CA LEU A 70 -13.52 -1.82 -10.07
C LEU A 70 -14.95 -1.27 -10.11
N ARG A 71 -15.14 0.05 -9.94
CA ARG A 71 -16.47 0.65 -10.07
C ARG A 71 -17.01 0.53 -11.51
N LYS A 72 -16.17 0.75 -12.52
CA LYS A 72 -16.52 0.49 -13.94
C LYS A 72 -16.84 -0.98 -14.24
N LEU A 73 -16.26 -1.93 -13.50
CA LEU A 73 -16.54 -3.36 -13.64
C LEU A 73 -17.79 -3.83 -12.88
N VAL A 74 -18.26 -3.06 -11.90
CA VAL A 74 -19.46 -3.37 -11.09
C VAL A 74 -20.71 -2.62 -11.61
N GLU A 75 -20.53 -1.55 -12.38
CA GLU A 75 -21.62 -0.80 -13.04
C GLU A 75 -21.98 -1.33 -14.45
N VAL A 76 -21.47 -2.51 -14.84
CA VAL A 76 -21.88 -3.29 -16.04
C VAL A 76 -22.58 -4.56 -15.57
#